data_AF-A0A842VMQ1-F1
#
_entry.id   AF-A0A842VMQ1-F1
#
_cell.length_a   1.000
_cell.length_b   1.000
_cell.length_c   1.000
_cell.angle_alpha   90.00
_cell.angle_beta   90.00
_cell.angle_gamma   90.00
#
_symmetry.space_group_name_H-M   'P 1'
#
loop_
_entity.id
_entity.type
_entity.pdbx_description
1 polymer ?
#
loop_
_entity_poly.entity_id
_entity_poly.type
_entity_poly.pdbx_seq_one_letter_code
_entity_poly.pdbx_strand_id
1 'polypeptide(L)'
;LMREYINSILLENGLEKVRHRLTRLGTPPFEARKLFESDLIPLNLITSFGSDVSEQFLLLNLLPNDLADLYLSGDICLLNLNYWALKPLSIYVTPNLDIDIKQGSTYYDLMKQIFQNLSFLRMLKYYISEDMVIGNFNINYLSILHSLKPKKYRNFLELLILNFFCPYDKSSSQINPFTLQFNFTASENSKQYEENRLNKDLEFYTMINKWKIKHPNLKPPLLLTDQSIFNKTTSNQDLVEKLSLLKAINDNMVYYNSQKSHIINASINRMGNSNSKNNPNRNQLLLDKILINLHSIALKAKQNDDLFFDLLENRLNSVFEFFSIKTKLINNRLKKIHEWNSLISRLNFENSFKMIKESLKSISFFGLSESIKTHCDIELERV
;
A
#
# COMPACT_ATOMS: atom_id res chain seq x y z
N LEU A 1 -28.80 -29.31 10.75
CA LEU A 1 -29.85 -30.33 10.56
C LEU A 1 -30.87 -29.96 9.48
N MET A 2 -31.98 -29.23 9.75
CA MET A 2 -33.00 -28.92 8.71
C MET A 2 -32.44 -28.25 7.43
N ARG A 3 -31.52 -27.30 7.58
CA ARG A 3 -30.91 -26.60 6.42
C ARG A 3 -29.94 -27.47 5.63
N GLU A 4 -29.17 -28.32 6.30
CA GLU A 4 -28.25 -29.26 5.63
C GLU A 4 -29.05 -30.28 4.83
N TYR A 5 -30.14 -30.79 5.41
CA TYR A 5 -31.09 -31.65 4.72
C TYR A 5 -31.70 -30.97 3.48
N ILE A 6 -32.16 -29.72 3.61
CA ILE A 6 -32.65 -28.93 2.47
C ILE A 6 -31.55 -28.71 1.43
N ASN A 7 -30.31 -28.43 1.83
CA ASN A 7 -29.19 -28.26 0.89
C ASN A 7 -28.86 -29.55 0.14
N SER A 8 -28.93 -30.72 0.79
CA SER A 8 -28.79 -32.02 0.13
C SER A 8 -29.88 -32.24 -0.91
N ILE A 9 -31.15 -31.98 -0.55
CA ILE A 9 -32.28 -32.07 -1.50
C ILE A 9 -32.11 -31.10 -2.67
N LEU A 10 -31.64 -29.87 -2.42
CA LEU A 10 -31.41 -28.89 -3.48
C LEU A 10 -30.29 -29.32 -4.43
N LEU A 11 -29.25 -30.00 -3.92
CA LEU A 11 -28.18 -30.58 -4.73
C LEU A 11 -28.68 -31.73 -5.59
N GLU A 12 -29.39 -32.68 -4.98
CA GLU A 12 -29.96 -33.86 -5.67
C GLU A 12 -30.91 -33.45 -6.80
N ASN A 13 -31.62 -32.33 -6.65
CA ASN A 13 -32.54 -31.80 -7.67
C ASN A 13 -31.88 -30.82 -8.65
N GLY A 14 -30.56 -30.63 -8.63
CA GLY A 14 -29.85 -29.70 -9.52
C GLY A 14 -30.19 -28.22 -9.30
N LEU A 15 -30.77 -27.86 -8.16
CA LEU A 15 -31.21 -26.49 -7.81
C LEU A 15 -30.08 -25.67 -7.18
N GLU A 16 -28.91 -25.64 -7.82
CA GLU A 16 -27.69 -25.01 -7.29
C GLU A 16 -27.87 -23.51 -7.01
N LYS A 17 -28.65 -22.80 -7.85
CA LYS A 17 -28.97 -21.37 -7.67
C LYS A 17 -29.79 -21.09 -6.41
N VAL A 18 -30.61 -22.02 -5.96
CA VAL A 18 -31.39 -21.88 -4.73
C VAL A 18 -30.50 -22.18 -3.53
N ARG A 19 -29.70 -23.25 -3.60
CA ARG A 19 -28.69 -23.59 -2.59
C ARG A 19 -27.77 -22.40 -2.32
N HIS A 20 -27.26 -21.79 -3.39
CA HIS A 20 -26.37 -20.63 -3.33
C HIS A 20 -27.01 -19.42 -2.62
N ARG A 21 -28.33 -19.22 -2.72
CA ARG A 21 -29.02 -18.13 -1.99
C ARG A 21 -29.20 -18.41 -0.50
N LEU A 22 -29.12 -19.68 -0.10
CA LEU A 22 -29.32 -20.13 1.28
C LEU A 22 -28.01 -20.44 2.01
N THR A 23 -26.85 -20.24 1.36
CA THR A 23 -25.54 -20.41 2.00
C THR A 23 -25.36 -19.40 3.11
N ARG A 24 -25.02 -19.89 4.31
CA ARG A 24 -24.64 -19.04 5.44
C ARG A 24 -23.16 -18.72 5.35
N LEU A 25 -22.84 -17.49 5.72
CA LEU A 25 -21.47 -17.00 5.83
C LEU A 25 -21.10 -16.95 7.30
N GLY A 26 -19.87 -17.31 7.63
CA GLY A 26 -19.42 -17.35 9.02
C GLY A 26 -18.37 -18.39 9.30
N THR A 27 -17.76 -18.23 10.47
CA THR A 27 -16.79 -19.17 11.02
C THR A 27 -17.52 -20.29 11.76
N PRO A 28 -17.23 -21.57 11.46
CA PRO A 28 -17.81 -22.71 12.18
C PRO A 28 -17.59 -22.63 13.69
N PRO A 29 -18.52 -23.13 14.54
CA PRO A 29 -18.40 -23.04 15.99
C PRO A 29 -17.11 -23.63 16.57
N PHE A 30 -16.62 -24.72 15.97
CA PHE A 30 -15.36 -25.35 16.36
C PHE A 30 -14.16 -24.42 16.14
N GLU A 31 -14.06 -23.80 14.96
CA GLU A 31 -13.00 -22.84 14.63
C GLU A 31 -13.13 -21.57 15.47
N ALA A 32 -14.36 -21.09 15.69
CA ALA A 32 -14.62 -19.94 16.54
C ALA A 32 -14.19 -20.17 17.99
N ARG A 33 -14.40 -21.38 18.52
CA ARG A 33 -13.91 -21.76 19.84
C ARG A 33 -12.38 -21.77 19.89
N LYS A 34 -11.72 -22.34 18.88
CA LYS A 34 -10.27 -22.34 18.77
C LYS A 34 -9.68 -20.93 18.72
N LEU A 35 -10.31 -20.02 17.97
CA LEU A 35 -9.91 -18.61 17.92
C LEU A 35 -10.13 -17.92 19.27
N PHE A 36 -11.25 -18.20 19.96
CA PHE A 36 -11.54 -17.64 21.27
C PHE A 36 -10.53 -18.08 22.35
N GLU A 37 -10.03 -19.31 22.27
CA GLU A 37 -9.02 -19.87 23.18
C GLU A 37 -7.58 -19.42 22.83
N SER A 38 -7.38 -18.63 21.77
CA SER A 38 -6.05 -18.15 21.35
C SER A 38 -5.62 -16.87 22.06
N ASP A 39 -4.32 -16.57 22.07
CA ASP A 39 -3.73 -15.36 22.67
C ASP A 39 -3.95 -14.07 21.85
N LEU A 40 -4.95 -14.06 20.97
CA LEU A 40 -5.26 -12.90 20.15
C LEU A 40 -5.85 -11.77 20.99
N ILE A 41 -5.40 -10.55 20.74
CA ILE A 41 -5.99 -9.34 21.32
C ILE A 41 -7.45 -9.24 20.82
N PRO A 42 -8.41 -8.75 21.63
CA PRO A 42 -9.83 -8.71 21.27
C PRO A 42 -10.15 -8.11 19.90
N LEU A 43 -9.43 -7.06 19.49
CA LEU A 43 -9.60 -6.44 18.17
C LEU A 43 -9.23 -7.40 17.02
N ASN A 44 -8.16 -8.17 17.17
CA ASN A 44 -7.70 -9.14 16.19
C ASN A 44 -8.69 -10.29 16.07
N LEU A 45 -9.26 -10.73 17.19
CA LEU A 45 -10.29 -11.76 17.23
C LEU A 45 -11.52 -11.34 16.42
N ILE A 46 -12.06 -10.14 16.69
CA ILE A 46 -13.20 -9.59 15.95
C ILE A 46 -12.85 -9.41 14.46
N THR A 47 -11.63 -8.94 14.18
CA THR A 47 -11.17 -8.75 12.79
C THR A 47 -11.06 -10.08 12.05
N SER A 48 -10.64 -11.16 12.70
CA SER A 48 -10.58 -12.51 12.11
C SER A 48 -11.97 -12.98 11.70
N PHE A 49 -12.94 -12.94 12.62
CA PHE A 49 -14.32 -13.33 12.31
C PHE A 49 -14.95 -12.48 11.20
N GLY A 50 -14.72 -11.16 11.23
CA GLY A 50 -15.20 -10.26 10.18
C GLY A 50 -14.53 -10.51 8.83
N SER A 51 -13.24 -10.90 8.83
CA SER A 51 -12.49 -11.19 7.61
C SER A 51 -13.03 -12.44 6.93
N ASP A 52 -13.20 -13.54 7.67
CA ASP A 52 -13.75 -14.80 7.13
C ASP A 52 -15.11 -14.57 6.45
N VAL A 53 -16.01 -13.85 7.13
CA VAL A 53 -17.34 -13.53 6.59
C VAL A 53 -17.24 -12.66 5.34
N SER A 54 -16.36 -11.65 5.36
CA SER A 54 -16.20 -10.72 4.23
C SER A 54 -15.66 -11.43 2.99
N GLU A 55 -14.68 -12.32 3.16
CA GLU A 55 -14.10 -13.12 2.08
C GLU A 55 -15.12 -14.05 1.44
N GLN A 56 -15.87 -14.78 2.27
CA GLN A 56 -16.92 -15.66 1.78
C GLN A 56 -18.02 -14.86 1.06
N PHE A 57 -18.43 -13.71 1.60
CA PHE A 57 -19.42 -12.84 0.95
C PHE A 57 -18.93 -12.32 -0.40
N LEU A 58 -17.64 -11.97 -0.51
CA LEU A 58 -17.06 -11.51 -1.76
C LEU A 58 -17.13 -12.60 -2.83
N LEU A 59 -16.62 -13.79 -2.52
CA LEU A 59 -16.50 -14.89 -3.49
C LEU A 59 -17.85 -15.47 -3.90
N LEU A 60 -18.80 -15.56 -2.97
CA LEU A 60 -20.11 -16.14 -3.24
C LEU A 60 -21.08 -15.10 -3.82
N ASN A 61 -21.12 -13.89 -3.28
CA ASN A 61 -22.24 -12.98 -3.54
C ASN A 61 -21.88 -11.76 -4.39
N LEU A 62 -20.63 -11.30 -4.38
CA LEU A 62 -20.24 -10.04 -5.03
C LEU A 62 -19.52 -10.26 -6.35
N LEU A 63 -18.75 -11.33 -6.48
CA LEU A 63 -18.06 -11.69 -7.72
C LEU A 63 -18.97 -12.59 -8.60
N PRO A 64 -18.91 -12.43 -9.93
CA PRO A 64 -19.37 -13.44 -10.86
C PRO A 64 -18.71 -14.81 -10.59
N ASN A 65 -19.46 -15.89 -10.79
CA ASN A 65 -19.00 -17.25 -10.46
C ASN A 65 -17.71 -17.62 -11.21
N ASP A 66 -17.64 -17.30 -12.49
CA ASP A 66 -16.49 -17.55 -13.36
C ASP A 66 -15.23 -16.81 -12.87
N LEU A 67 -15.38 -15.56 -12.39
CA LEU A 67 -14.28 -14.83 -11.78
C LEU A 67 -13.89 -15.40 -10.41
N ALA A 68 -14.86 -15.76 -9.58
CA ALA A 68 -14.59 -16.41 -8.30
C ALA A 68 -13.83 -17.74 -8.49
N ASP A 69 -14.18 -18.52 -9.51
CA ASP A 69 -13.51 -19.78 -9.86
C ASP A 69 -12.05 -19.57 -10.28
N LEU A 70 -11.74 -18.47 -10.98
CA LEU A 70 -10.35 -18.11 -11.31
C LEU A 70 -9.49 -17.85 -10.07
N TYR A 71 -10.09 -17.24 -9.04
CA TYR A 71 -9.40 -17.06 -7.75
C TYR A 71 -9.26 -18.39 -7.01
N LEU A 72 -10.34 -19.16 -6.89
CA LEU A 72 -10.36 -20.44 -6.17
C LEU A 72 -9.45 -21.50 -6.80
N SER A 73 -9.31 -21.50 -8.12
CA SER A 73 -8.38 -22.38 -8.86
C SER A 73 -6.91 -21.93 -8.79
N GLY A 74 -6.64 -20.74 -8.24
CA GLY A 74 -5.29 -20.17 -8.18
C GLY A 74 -4.75 -19.67 -9.53
N ASP A 75 -5.61 -19.51 -10.54
CA ASP A 75 -5.25 -18.88 -11.82
C ASP A 75 -5.01 -17.38 -11.66
N ILE A 76 -5.74 -16.74 -10.73
CA ILE A 76 -5.62 -15.33 -10.38
C ILE A 76 -5.46 -15.19 -8.86
N CYS A 77 -4.59 -14.28 -8.44
CA CYS A 77 -4.44 -13.90 -7.03
C CYS A 77 -4.96 -12.48 -6.82
N LEU A 78 -5.86 -12.33 -5.86
CA LEU A 78 -6.38 -11.06 -5.35
C LEU A 78 -5.77 -10.77 -3.98
N LEU A 79 -5.38 -9.52 -3.75
CA LEU A 79 -4.81 -9.09 -2.47
C LEU A 79 -5.92 -8.63 -1.51
N ASN A 80 -5.73 -8.87 -0.21
CA ASN A 80 -6.59 -8.39 0.87
C ASN A 80 -8.08 -8.70 0.62
N LEU A 81 -8.38 -9.98 0.39
CA LEU A 81 -9.69 -10.46 -0.02
C LEU A 81 -10.81 -9.97 0.92
N ASN A 82 -10.54 -9.99 2.23
CA ASN A 82 -11.42 -9.46 3.29
C ASN A 82 -11.81 -7.97 3.12
N TYR A 83 -10.97 -7.13 2.51
CA TYR A 83 -11.23 -5.71 2.28
C TYR A 83 -11.46 -5.34 0.81
N TRP A 84 -11.39 -6.31 -0.10
CA TRP A 84 -11.31 -6.08 -1.54
C TRP A 84 -12.49 -5.27 -2.10
N ALA A 85 -13.72 -5.57 -1.68
CA ALA A 85 -14.92 -4.82 -2.09
C ALA A 85 -15.10 -3.48 -1.36
N LEU A 86 -14.27 -3.19 -0.35
CA LEU A 86 -14.49 -2.10 0.60
C LEU A 86 -13.48 -0.96 0.46
N LYS A 87 -12.23 -1.27 0.07
CA LYS A 87 -11.11 -0.33 0.12
C LYS A 87 -10.23 -0.43 -1.13
N PRO A 88 -9.71 0.70 -1.65
CA PRO A 88 -8.59 0.67 -2.58
C PRO A 88 -7.32 0.13 -1.90
N LEU A 89 -6.36 -0.29 -2.73
CA LEU A 89 -5.15 -0.95 -2.25
C LEU A 89 -4.20 0.01 -1.54
N SER A 90 -3.80 1.09 -2.20
CA SER A 90 -2.83 2.06 -1.68
C SER A 90 -3.03 3.45 -2.28
N ILE A 91 -2.37 4.45 -1.69
CA ILE A 91 -2.47 5.84 -2.13
C ILE A 91 -1.13 6.56 -2.00
N TYR A 92 -0.82 7.39 -2.98
CA TYR A 92 0.24 8.38 -2.93
C TYR A 92 -0.36 9.72 -2.53
N VAL A 93 0.13 10.28 -1.42
CA VAL A 93 -0.33 11.56 -0.87
C VAL A 93 0.87 12.50 -0.76
N THR A 94 0.80 13.63 -1.44
CA THR A 94 1.65 14.79 -1.16
C THR A 94 0.98 15.59 -0.04
N PRO A 95 1.61 15.73 1.14
CA PRO A 95 1.10 16.61 2.18
C PRO A 95 1.03 18.05 1.65
N ASN A 96 -0.17 18.60 1.54
CA ASN A 96 -0.34 20.05 1.48
C ASN A 96 -0.40 20.56 2.91
N LEU A 97 0.78 20.82 3.49
CA LEU A 97 0.83 21.76 4.59
C LEU A 97 0.76 23.14 3.94
N ASP A 98 -0.42 23.75 3.93
CA ASP A 98 -0.60 25.15 3.53
C ASP A 98 0.07 26.04 4.58
N ILE A 99 1.39 26.05 4.53
CA ILE A 99 2.20 26.97 5.29
C ILE A 99 2.47 28.12 4.34
N ASP A 100 1.43 28.92 4.15
CA ASP A 100 1.66 30.36 4.07
C ASP A 100 2.39 30.70 5.38
N ILE A 101 3.72 30.58 5.37
CA ILE A 101 4.59 31.20 6.37
C ILE A 101 4.45 32.71 6.11
N LYS A 102 3.27 33.25 6.40
CA LYS A 102 3.14 34.68 6.66
C LYS A 102 4.15 34.94 7.76
N GLN A 103 5.10 35.81 7.48
CA GLN A 103 6.14 36.23 8.40
C GLN A 103 5.50 36.48 9.78
N GLY A 104 5.61 35.53 10.71
CA GLY A 104 4.88 35.57 11.99
C GLY A 104 4.20 34.27 12.45
N SER A 105 4.15 33.19 11.66
CA SER A 105 3.60 31.90 12.16
C SER A 105 4.37 31.43 13.40
N THR A 106 3.66 31.22 14.51
CA THR A 106 4.31 30.80 15.75
C THR A 106 4.74 29.33 15.65
N TYR A 107 5.74 28.95 16.46
CA TYR A 107 6.14 27.55 16.68
C TYR A 107 4.94 26.62 16.94
N TYR A 108 3.94 27.12 17.65
CA TYR A 108 2.73 26.38 17.98
C TYR A 108 1.86 26.11 16.75
N ASP A 109 1.74 27.08 15.84
CA ASP A 109 0.93 26.95 14.62
C ASP A 109 1.49 25.87 13.70
N LEU A 110 2.82 25.84 13.52
CA LEU A 110 3.50 24.78 12.77
C LEU A 110 3.19 23.41 13.35
N MET A 111 3.21 23.28 14.68
CA MET A 111 2.90 22.01 15.33
C MET A 111 1.47 21.59 15.19
N LYS A 112 0.56 22.53 15.35
CA LYS A 112 -0.85 22.29 15.14
C LYS A 112 -1.09 21.75 13.73
N GLN A 113 -0.48 22.37 12.71
CA GLN A 113 -0.61 21.92 11.32
C GLN A 113 -0.04 20.52 11.09
N ILE A 114 1.19 20.24 11.58
CA ILE A 114 1.81 18.91 11.45
C ILE A 114 0.93 17.85 12.11
N PHE A 115 0.46 18.08 13.34
CA PHE A 115 -0.38 17.10 14.04
C PHE A 115 -1.77 16.94 13.42
N GLN A 116 -2.36 18.00 12.88
CA GLN A 116 -3.61 17.94 12.10
C GLN A 116 -3.44 17.11 10.83
N ASN A 117 -2.29 17.21 10.16
CA ASN A 117 -1.99 16.39 9.00
C ASN A 117 -1.76 14.93 9.40
N LEU A 118 -1.01 14.68 10.48
CA LEU A 118 -0.82 13.33 11.02
C LEU A 118 -2.15 12.67 11.40
N SER A 119 -3.06 13.40 12.08
CA SER A 119 -4.38 12.87 12.41
C SER A 119 -5.23 12.60 11.16
N PHE A 120 -5.14 13.46 10.16
CA PHE A 120 -5.76 13.23 8.85
C PHE A 120 -5.24 11.94 8.18
N LEU A 121 -3.92 11.74 8.11
CA LEU A 121 -3.32 10.52 7.54
C LEU A 121 -3.77 9.25 8.29
N ARG A 122 -3.90 9.34 9.62
CA ARG A 122 -4.41 8.26 10.47
C ARG A 122 -5.85 7.91 10.13
N MET A 123 -6.71 8.90 9.99
CA MET A 123 -8.10 8.68 9.59
C MET A 123 -8.17 8.06 8.19
N LEU A 124 -7.30 8.50 7.28
CA LEU A 124 -7.28 7.99 5.92
C LEU A 124 -6.87 6.52 5.84
N LYS A 125 -5.99 6.04 6.73
CA LYS A 125 -5.56 4.63 6.79
C LYS A 125 -6.73 3.66 6.88
N TYR A 126 -7.81 4.01 7.59
CA TYR A 126 -8.96 3.11 7.72
C TYR A 126 -9.63 2.77 6.37
N TYR A 127 -9.40 3.59 5.34
CA TYR A 127 -9.95 3.43 4.00
C TYR A 127 -8.96 2.82 3.00
N ILE A 128 -7.73 2.51 3.40
CA ILE A 128 -6.68 1.95 2.53
C ILE A 128 -6.26 0.57 3.03
N SER A 129 -6.17 -0.43 2.15
CA SER A 129 -5.81 -1.79 2.54
C SER A 129 -4.35 -1.93 2.95
N GLU A 130 -3.41 -1.49 2.11
CA GLU A 130 -1.96 -1.61 2.32
C GLU A 130 -1.33 -0.29 2.79
N ASP A 131 -0.41 0.27 2.01
CA ASP A 131 0.42 1.38 2.41
C ASP A 131 -0.05 2.73 1.84
N MET A 132 0.40 3.78 2.51
CA MET A 132 0.26 5.17 2.08
C MET A 132 1.66 5.72 1.84
N VAL A 133 1.93 6.08 0.59
CA VAL A 133 3.20 6.71 0.21
C VAL A 133 3.09 8.20 0.46
N ILE A 134 3.88 8.71 1.41
CA ILE A 134 3.97 10.13 1.75
C ILE A 134 5.02 10.77 0.86
N GLY A 135 4.53 11.52 -0.12
CA GLY A 135 5.32 12.19 -1.14
C GLY A 135 6.14 13.35 -0.58
N ASN A 136 7.40 13.44 -1.02
CA ASN A 136 8.33 14.51 -0.64
C ASN A 136 8.38 14.76 0.88
N PHE A 137 8.43 13.70 1.69
CA PHE A 137 8.39 13.77 3.15
C PHE A 137 9.43 14.71 3.74
N ASN A 138 10.68 14.65 3.27
CA ASN A 138 11.74 15.53 3.77
C ASN A 138 11.49 17.01 3.44
N ILE A 139 10.93 17.31 2.27
CA ILE A 139 10.54 18.68 1.91
C ILE A 139 9.37 19.13 2.78
N ASN A 140 8.34 18.30 2.91
CA ASN A 140 7.08 18.69 3.52
C ASN A 140 7.02 18.55 5.04
N TYR A 141 7.93 17.82 5.69
CA TYR A 141 7.94 17.70 7.16
C TYR A 141 9.27 18.17 7.77
N LEU A 142 10.40 17.80 7.17
CA LEU A 142 11.71 18.09 7.77
C LEU A 142 12.14 19.53 7.49
N SER A 143 11.97 20.01 6.25
CA SER A 143 12.44 21.34 5.86
C SER A 143 11.83 22.49 6.68
N ILE A 144 10.55 22.37 7.03
CA ILE A 144 9.81 23.36 7.85
C ILE A 144 10.45 23.49 9.24
N LEU A 145 10.96 22.38 9.78
CA LEU A 145 11.58 22.32 11.08
C LEU A 145 13.01 22.87 11.07
N HIS A 146 13.60 23.15 9.89
CA HIS A 146 14.98 23.62 9.79
C HIS A 146 15.20 24.98 10.44
N SER A 147 14.17 25.82 10.54
CA SER A 147 14.24 27.13 11.20
C SER A 147 14.37 27.03 12.73
N LEU A 148 14.12 25.84 13.31
CA LEU A 148 14.08 25.65 14.75
C LEU A 148 15.48 25.50 15.38
N LYS A 149 15.59 25.93 16.65
CA LYS A 149 16.80 25.69 17.47
C LYS A 149 17.07 24.17 17.58
N PRO A 150 18.34 23.72 17.61
CA PRO A 150 18.70 22.29 17.56
C PRO A 150 17.99 21.40 18.58
N LYS A 151 17.85 21.85 19.83
CA LYS A 151 17.14 21.08 20.88
C LYS A 151 15.66 20.88 20.55
N LYS A 152 15.00 21.91 20.03
CA LYS A 152 13.57 21.84 19.63
C LYS A 152 13.39 20.99 18.39
N TYR A 153 14.31 21.10 17.42
CA TYR A 153 14.34 20.27 16.22
C TYR A 153 14.39 18.77 16.57
N ARG A 154 15.36 18.36 17.42
CA ARG A 154 15.49 16.97 17.86
C ARG A 154 14.24 16.43 18.55
N ASN A 155 13.68 17.19 19.49
CA ASN A 155 12.44 16.79 20.17
C ASN A 155 11.29 16.55 19.17
N PHE A 156 11.23 17.32 18.08
CA PHE A 156 10.22 17.07 17.05
C PHE A 156 10.51 15.89 16.16
N LEU A 157 11.76 15.65 15.81
CA LEU A 157 12.10 14.43 15.09
C LEU A 157 11.70 13.20 15.90
N GLU A 158 11.92 13.20 17.23
CA GLU A 158 11.45 12.13 18.11
C GLU A 158 9.93 11.97 18.06
N LEU A 159 9.18 13.08 18.12
CA LEU A 159 7.72 13.04 18.00
C LEU A 159 7.27 12.53 16.63
N LEU A 160 7.88 12.97 15.53
CA LEU A 160 7.57 12.48 14.19
C LEU A 160 7.84 10.98 14.06
N ILE A 161 8.99 10.52 14.57
CA ILE A 161 9.33 9.10 14.59
C ILE A 161 8.28 8.32 15.39
N LEU A 162 7.93 8.77 16.60
CA LEU A 162 6.89 8.10 17.40
C LEU A 162 5.55 8.02 16.68
N ASN A 163 5.16 9.08 15.95
CA ASN A 163 3.91 9.07 15.21
C ASN A 163 3.99 8.15 13.97
N PHE A 164 5.05 8.19 13.16
CA PHE A 164 5.10 7.36 11.94
C PHE A 164 5.52 5.91 12.20
N PHE A 165 6.33 5.63 13.23
CA PHE A 165 7.00 4.34 13.42
C PHE A 165 6.31 3.44 14.43
N CYS A 166 5.57 4.01 15.38
CA CYS A 166 4.81 3.20 16.34
C CYS A 166 3.59 2.58 15.63
N PRO A 167 3.36 1.26 15.74
CA PRO A 167 2.24 0.60 15.09
C PRO A 167 0.90 1.16 15.59
N TYR A 168 0.04 1.46 14.63
CA TYR A 168 -1.27 2.09 14.84
C TYR A 168 -2.32 1.14 15.40
N ASP A 169 -2.29 -0.09 14.91
CA ASP A 169 -3.23 -1.14 15.22
C ASP A 169 -2.39 -2.42 15.34
N LYS A 170 -2.43 -3.10 16.49
CA LYS A 170 -1.83 -4.44 16.62
C LYS A 170 -2.64 -5.50 15.84
N SER A 171 -3.60 -5.10 15.00
CA SER A 171 -4.77 -5.91 14.69
C SER A 171 -4.75 -6.79 13.46
N SER A 172 -3.71 -6.76 12.62
CA SER A 172 -3.57 -7.80 11.59
C SER A 172 -2.24 -7.78 10.85
N SER A 173 -1.58 -6.63 10.71
CA SER A 173 -0.28 -6.55 10.06
C SER A 173 0.77 -5.96 11.00
N GLN A 174 1.85 -6.71 11.23
CA GLN A 174 3.07 -6.20 11.88
C GLN A 174 3.78 -5.12 11.01
N ILE A 175 3.16 -4.70 9.91
CA ILE A 175 3.77 -3.89 8.86
C ILE A 175 3.26 -2.46 9.02
N ASN A 176 4.20 -1.53 9.08
CA ASN A 176 3.89 -0.12 9.16
C ASN A 176 3.13 0.35 7.90
N PRO A 177 2.01 1.08 8.03
CA PRO A 177 1.22 1.50 6.89
C PRO A 177 1.83 2.64 6.07
N PHE A 178 2.94 3.23 6.52
CA PHE A 178 3.55 4.38 5.85
C PHE A 178 4.78 4.01 5.05
N THR A 179 4.89 4.63 3.89
CA THR A 179 6.10 4.66 3.06
C THR A 179 6.54 6.11 2.93
N LEU A 180 7.74 6.47 3.38
CA LEU A 180 8.22 7.85 3.42
C LEU A 180 9.17 8.12 2.26
N GLN A 181 8.83 9.08 1.39
CA GLN A 181 9.67 9.45 0.25
C GLN A 181 10.63 10.59 0.58
N PHE A 182 11.93 10.36 0.38
CA PHE A 182 13.00 11.34 0.48
C PHE A 182 13.45 11.75 -0.92
N ASN A 183 13.20 13.01 -1.25
CA ASN A 183 13.55 13.60 -2.54
C ASN A 183 14.67 14.63 -2.38
N PHE A 184 15.76 14.47 -3.13
CA PHE A 184 16.92 15.36 -3.09
C PHE A 184 17.17 16.12 -4.41
N THR A 185 16.35 15.92 -5.46
CA THR A 185 16.50 16.69 -6.72
C THR A 185 15.88 18.07 -6.71
N ALA A 186 15.06 18.41 -5.71
CA ALA A 186 14.50 19.76 -5.60
C ALA A 186 15.64 20.77 -5.42
N SER A 187 15.93 21.50 -6.50
CA SER A 187 16.91 22.57 -6.58
C SER A 187 16.39 23.79 -5.83
N GLU A 188 17.07 24.20 -4.77
CA GLU A 188 16.85 25.51 -4.15
C GLU A 188 18.12 26.36 -4.26
N ASN A 189 17.91 27.68 -4.37
CA ASN A 189 18.83 28.66 -4.99
C ASN A 189 20.19 28.88 -4.31
N SER A 190 20.62 28.06 -3.34
CA SER A 190 21.98 28.15 -2.77
C SER A 190 22.53 26.81 -2.29
N LYS A 191 23.79 26.49 -2.67
CA LYS A 191 24.51 25.27 -2.26
C LYS A 191 24.57 25.10 -0.74
N GLN A 192 24.71 26.18 0.02
CA GLN A 192 24.74 26.15 1.50
C GLN A 192 23.39 25.75 2.12
N TYR A 193 22.27 26.15 1.52
CA TYR A 193 20.95 25.74 2.00
C TYR A 193 20.69 24.26 1.70
N GLU A 194 21.15 23.78 0.54
CA GLU A 194 21.10 22.36 0.20
C GLU A 194 21.95 21.50 1.14
N GLU A 195 23.18 21.91 1.46
CA GLU A 195 24.06 21.20 2.42
C GLU A 195 23.47 21.17 3.83
N ASN A 196 22.95 22.30 4.32
CA ASN A 196 22.29 22.36 5.63
C ASN A 196 21.04 21.48 5.72
N ARG A 197 20.27 21.41 4.63
CA ARG A 197 19.12 20.51 4.53
C ARG A 197 19.55 19.05 4.54
N LEU A 198 20.57 18.70 3.77
CA LEU A 198 21.10 17.33 3.71
C LEU A 198 21.58 16.85 5.08
N ASN A 199 22.30 17.70 5.83
CA ASN A 199 22.78 17.37 7.18
C ASN A 199 21.64 17.12 8.17
N LYS A 200 20.55 17.88 8.07
CA LYS A 200 19.35 17.70 8.91
C LYS A 200 18.55 16.46 8.53
N ASP A 201 18.40 16.18 7.24
CA ASP A 201 17.80 14.94 6.75
C ASP A 201 18.62 13.72 7.22
N LEU A 202 19.96 13.81 7.23
CA LEU A 202 20.85 12.79 7.78
C LEU A 202 20.72 12.62 9.30
N GLU A 203 20.49 13.70 10.04
CA GLU A 203 20.19 13.63 11.47
C GLU A 203 18.92 12.78 11.72
N PHE A 204 17.89 12.94 10.89
CA PHE A 204 16.68 12.10 10.97
C PHE A 204 16.99 10.61 10.75
N TYR A 205 17.78 10.25 9.75
CA TYR A 205 18.24 8.86 9.54
C TYR A 205 18.99 8.31 10.77
N THR A 206 19.85 9.11 11.39
CA THR A 206 20.58 8.67 12.59
C THR A 206 19.64 8.39 13.77
N MET A 207 18.55 9.16 13.89
CA MET A 207 17.54 8.96 14.93
C MET A 207 16.68 7.73 14.66
N ILE A 208 16.37 7.44 13.39
CA ILE A 208 15.70 6.20 13.00
C ILE A 208 16.52 4.97 13.43
N ASN A 209 17.84 4.99 13.20
CA ASN A 209 18.74 3.92 13.65
C ASN A 209 18.67 3.71 15.18
N LYS A 210 18.78 4.81 15.94
CA LYS A 210 18.68 4.75 17.40
C LYS A 210 17.33 4.20 17.86
N TRP A 211 16.24 4.54 17.16
CA TRP A 211 14.91 4.03 17.45
C TRP A 211 14.79 2.54 17.13
N LYS A 212 15.29 2.08 15.97
CA LYS A 212 15.29 0.66 15.58
C LYS A 212 16.03 -0.21 16.60
N ILE A 213 17.18 0.26 17.10
CA ILE A 213 17.94 -0.44 18.16
C ILE A 213 17.13 -0.56 19.45
N LYS A 214 16.39 0.49 19.83
CA LYS A 214 15.53 0.47 21.04
C LYS A 214 14.27 -0.40 20.88
N HIS A 215 13.82 -0.63 19.65
CA HIS A 215 12.58 -1.33 19.34
C HIS A 215 12.76 -2.41 18.26
N PRO A 216 13.53 -3.49 18.55
CA PRO A 216 13.90 -4.49 17.54
C PRO A 216 12.69 -5.25 16.96
N ASN A 217 11.60 -5.35 17.72
CA ASN A 217 10.39 -6.09 17.32
C ASN A 217 9.43 -5.26 16.45
N LEU A 218 9.69 -3.97 16.25
CA LEU A 218 8.84 -3.09 15.44
C LEU A 218 9.44 -2.90 14.06
N LYS A 219 8.62 -3.08 13.02
CA LYS A 219 9.02 -2.80 11.64
C LYS A 219 8.86 -1.29 11.36
N PRO A 220 9.94 -0.55 11.03
CA PRO A 220 9.83 0.84 10.64
C PRO A 220 9.11 1.00 9.28
N PRO A 221 8.58 2.19 8.95
CA PRO A 221 8.07 2.49 7.61
C PRO A 221 9.14 2.24 6.55
N LEU A 222 8.68 1.90 5.34
CA LEU A 222 9.54 1.81 4.17
C LEU A 222 10.05 3.21 3.81
N LEU A 223 11.34 3.34 3.55
CA LEU A 223 11.98 4.61 3.22
C LEU A 223 12.41 4.60 1.76
N LEU A 224 11.76 5.41 0.92
CA LEU A 224 12.09 5.56 -0.50
C LEU A 224 13.06 6.71 -0.67
N THR A 225 14.31 6.42 -0.99
CA THR A 225 15.39 7.41 -0.99
C THR A 225 15.90 7.65 -2.40
N ASP A 226 15.90 8.91 -2.83
CA ASP A 226 16.46 9.27 -4.13
C ASP A 226 17.99 9.10 -4.15
N GLN A 227 18.48 8.36 -5.15
CA GLN A 227 19.90 8.12 -5.40
C GLN A 227 20.72 9.40 -5.61
N SER A 228 20.07 10.51 -5.97
CA SER A 228 20.73 11.81 -6.10
C SER A 228 21.42 12.28 -4.80
N ILE A 229 21.09 11.69 -3.64
CA ILE A 229 21.80 11.90 -2.37
C ILE A 229 23.31 11.63 -2.48
N PHE A 230 23.72 10.64 -3.28
CA PHE A 230 25.12 10.29 -3.46
C PHE A 230 25.86 11.30 -4.35
N ASN A 231 25.18 11.88 -5.34
CA ASN A 231 25.77 12.85 -6.26
C ASN A 231 26.02 14.23 -5.62
N LYS A 232 25.29 14.57 -4.55
CA LYS A 232 25.39 15.86 -3.85
C LYS A 232 26.50 15.92 -2.80
N THR A 233 27.30 14.87 -2.66
CA THR A 233 28.40 14.83 -1.68
C THR A 233 29.69 15.37 -2.29
N THR A 234 30.37 16.23 -1.56
CA THR A 234 31.61 16.89 -2.00
C THR A 234 32.87 16.10 -1.63
N SER A 235 32.79 15.11 -0.72
CA SER A 235 33.94 14.31 -0.28
C SER A 235 33.67 12.79 -0.21
N ASN A 236 34.70 11.99 -0.51
CA ASN A 236 34.63 10.52 -0.44
C ASN A 236 34.48 9.99 1.00
N GLN A 237 34.95 10.72 2.00
CA GLN A 237 34.80 10.35 3.42
C GLN A 237 33.36 10.54 3.90
N ASP A 238 32.71 11.64 3.50
CA ASP A 238 31.27 11.85 3.78
C ASP A 238 30.39 10.78 3.14
N LEU A 239 30.77 10.28 1.95
CA LEU A 239 30.08 9.17 1.31
C LEU A 239 30.17 7.88 2.11
N VAL A 240 31.36 7.52 2.61
CA VAL A 240 31.57 6.32 3.41
C VAL A 240 30.80 6.40 4.75
N GLU A 241 30.83 7.55 5.41
CA GLU A 241 30.05 7.77 6.63
C GLU A 241 28.54 7.68 6.36
N LYS A 242 28.03 8.31 5.29
CA LYS A 242 26.62 8.22 4.89
C LYS A 242 26.22 6.80 4.52
N LEU A 243 27.04 6.07 3.78
CA LEU A 243 26.82 4.66 3.44
C LEU A 243 26.80 3.78 4.70
N SER A 244 27.67 4.04 5.68
CA SER A 244 27.68 3.31 6.95
C SER A 244 26.40 3.53 7.76
N LEU A 245 25.90 4.78 7.81
CA LEU A 245 24.63 5.13 8.46
C LEU A 245 23.44 4.47 7.76
N LEU A 246 23.44 4.44 6.43
CA LEU A 246 22.37 3.86 5.62
C LEU A 246 22.40 2.32 5.67
N LYS A 247 23.57 1.70 5.80
CA LYS A 247 23.74 0.24 5.96
C LYS A 247 23.07 -0.30 7.22
N ALA A 248 22.98 0.50 8.29
CA ALA A 248 22.27 0.11 9.51
C ALA A 248 20.73 0.12 9.36
N ILE A 249 20.20 0.89 8.41
CA ILE A 249 18.74 1.02 8.11
C ILE A 249 18.33 0.09 6.95
N ASN A 250 19.28 -0.63 6.35
CA ASN A 250 19.17 -1.18 5.00
C ASN A 250 17.94 -2.07 4.74
N ASP A 251 17.46 -2.81 5.74
CA ASP A 251 16.32 -3.73 5.58
C ASP A 251 15.02 -3.03 5.14
N ASN A 252 14.87 -1.73 5.43
CA ASN A 252 13.64 -0.97 5.17
C ASN A 252 13.89 0.25 4.25
N MET A 253 14.99 0.25 3.50
CA MET A 253 15.36 1.32 2.57
C MET A 253 15.32 0.81 1.13
N VAL A 254 14.66 1.57 0.25
CA VAL A 254 14.68 1.32 -1.19
C VAL A 254 15.18 2.58 -1.90
N TYR A 255 16.18 2.40 -2.75
CA TYR A 255 16.70 3.50 -3.55
C TYR A 255 15.98 3.57 -4.89
N TYR A 256 15.61 4.78 -5.29
CA TYR A 256 15.07 5.04 -6.62
C TYR A 256 15.82 6.20 -7.27
N ASN A 257 15.83 6.24 -8.60
CA ASN A 257 16.37 7.34 -9.37
C ASN A 257 15.23 8.25 -9.82
N SER A 258 15.12 9.46 -9.28
CA SER A 258 14.05 10.40 -9.64
C SER A 258 14.01 10.82 -11.11
N GLN A 259 15.12 10.69 -11.84
CA GLN A 259 15.21 11.03 -13.26
C GLN A 259 14.86 9.86 -14.19
N LYS A 260 15.08 8.62 -13.75
CA LYS A 260 14.98 7.41 -14.60
C LYS A 260 13.93 6.39 -14.14
N SER A 261 13.51 6.45 -12.89
CA SER A 261 12.60 5.47 -12.30
C SER A 261 11.40 6.15 -11.65
N HIS A 262 10.30 5.44 -11.60
CA HIS A 262 9.11 5.90 -10.90
C HIS A 262 9.19 5.57 -9.42
N ILE A 263 8.41 6.29 -8.61
CA ILE A 263 8.26 5.99 -7.19
C ILE A 263 7.51 4.67 -7.07
N ILE A 264 7.85 3.85 -6.08
CA ILE A 264 7.30 2.52 -5.90
C ILE A 264 6.77 2.40 -4.47
N ASN A 265 5.57 1.87 -4.28
CA ASN A 265 5.03 1.62 -2.93
C ASN A 265 5.57 0.29 -2.34
N ALA A 266 5.19 -0.03 -1.09
CA ALA A 266 5.66 -1.24 -0.42
C ALA A 266 5.26 -2.55 -1.14
N SER A 267 4.17 -2.55 -1.91
CA SER A 267 3.74 -3.67 -2.75
C SER A 267 4.29 -3.64 -4.18
N ILE A 268 5.35 -2.87 -4.41
CA ILE A 268 6.09 -2.80 -5.69
C ILE A 268 5.19 -2.33 -6.84
N ASN A 269 4.33 -1.37 -6.57
CA ASN A 269 3.51 -0.71 -7.58
C ASN A 269 4.04 0.68 -7.84
N ARG A 270 4.08 1.02 -9.13
CA ARG A 270 4.40 2.37 -9.57
C ARG A 270 3.39 3.36 -8.99
N MET A 271 3.90 4.38 -8.34
CA MET A 271 3.17 5.51 -7.77
C MET A 271 3.76 6.83 -8.25
N GLY A 272 2.95 7.87 -8.27
CA GLY A 272 3.39 9.22 -8.59
C GLY A 272 3.72 9.40 -10.08
N ASN A 273 3.41 10.59 -10.59
CA ASN A 273 3.62 10.90 -12.00
C ASN A 273 4.87 11.75 -12.18
N SER A 274 6.02 11.13 -12.44
CA SER A 274 7.23 11.86 -12.84
C SER A 274 7.12 12.51 -14.24
N ASN A 275 6.17 12.05 -15.08
CA ASN A 275 6.14 12.39 -16.51
C ASN A 275 4.94 13.27 -16.94
N SER A 276 4.08 13.72 -16.02
CA SER A 276 3.05 14.70 -16.38
C SER A 276 3.64 16.10 -16.23
N LYS A 277 3.94 16.75 -17.36
CA LYS A 277 4.42 18.15 -17.43
C LYS A 277 3.52 19.14 -16.68
N ASN A 278 2.29 18.74 -16.33
CA ASN A 278 1.28 19.63 -15.78
C ASN A 278 1.05 19.49 -14.26
N ASN A 279 1.57 18.48 -13.54
CA ASN A 279 1.58 18.41 -12.06
C ASN A 279 2.33 17.16 -11.55
N PRO A 280 3.64 17.24 -11.24
CA PRO A 280 4.43 16.08 -10.82
C PRO A 280 4.06 15.49 -9.45
N ASN A 281 3.26 16.20 -8.64
CA ASN A 281 2.95 15.84 -7.25
C ASN A 281 1.45 15.61 -6.97
N ARG A 282 0.66 15.26 -7.99
CA ARG A 282 -0.78 15.00 -7.78
C ARG A 282 -0.99 13.73 -6.95
N ASN A 283 -1.86 13.82 -5.95
CA ASN A 283 -2.31 12.66 -5.17
C ASN A 283 -2.88 11.59 -6.12
N GLN A 284 -2.56 10.33 -5.87
CA GLN A 284 -2.89 9.24 -6.78
C GLN A 284 -3.33 8.00 -6.01
N LEU A 285 -4.47 7.43 -6.40
CA LEU A 285 -5.01 6.22 -5.80
C LEU A 285 -4.64 5.00 -6.65
N LEU A 286 -4.25 3.89 -6.02
CA LEU A 286 -4.17 2.58 -6.64
C LEU A 286 -5.37 1.75 -6.19
N LEU A 287 -6.21 1.38 -7.17
CA LEU A 287 -7.39 0.58 -6.91
C LEU A 287 -7.02 -0.82 -6.44
N ASP A 288 -6.15 -1.48 -7.20
CA ASP A 288 -5.67 -2.82 -6.88
C ASP A 288 -4.43 -3.23 -7.65
N LYS A 289 -3.83 -4.32 -7.16
CA LYS A 289 -2.84 -5.13 -7.84
C LYS A 289 -3.39 -6.56 -7.96
N ILE A 290 -3.62 -7.01 -9.18
CA ILE A 290 -4.12 -8.37 -9.46
C ILE A 290 -3.01 -9.15 -10.13
N LEU A 291 -2.74 -10.36 -9.64
CA LEU A 291 -1.67 -11.20 -10.16
C LEU A 291 -2.21 -12.37 -10.97
N ILE A 292 -1.61 -12.61 -12.14
CA ILE A 292 -1.93 -13.74 -13.02
C ILE A 292 -0.87 -14.83 -12.82
N ASN A 293 -1.33 -16.08 -12.67
CA ASN A 293 -0.48 -17.25 -12.55
C ASN A 293 0.04 -17.69 -13.92
N LEU A 294 1.29 -17.39 -14.24
CA LEU A 294 1.88 -17.80 -15.53
C LEU A 294 2.15 -19.30 -15.61
N HIS A 295 2.38 -19.94 -14.47
CA HIS A 295 2.64 -21.38 -14.43
C HIS A 295 1.38 -22.18 -14.77
N SER A 296 0.20 -21.76 -14.27
CA SER A 296 -1.05 -22.45 -14.61
C SER A 296 -1.42 -22.31 -16.09
N ILE A 297 -1.09 -21.16 -16.71
CA ILE A 297 -1.25 -20.94 -18.15
C ILE A 297 -0.33 -21.88 -18.93
N ALA A 298 0.95 -21.97 -18.56
CA ALA A 298 1.92 -22.87 -19.20
C ALA A 298 1.46 -24.34 -19.16
N LEU A 299 0.97 -24.82 -18.00
CA LEU A 299 0.45 -26.18 -17.85
C LEU A 299 -0.72 -26.48 -18.80
N LYS A 300 -1.60 -25.48 -19.01
CA LYS A 300 -2.75 -25.60 -19.92
C LYS A 300 -2.34 -25.51 -21.38
N ALA A 301 -1.34 -24.69 -21.69
CA ALA A 301 -0.84 -24.46 -23.04
C ALA A 301 -0.04 -25.65 -23.59
N LYS A 302 0.59 -26.46 -22.74
CA LYS A 302 1.36 -27.67 -23.13
C LYS A 302 2.36 -27.38 -24.25
N GLN A 303 3.18 -26.35 -24.07
CA GLN A 303 4.22 -25.92 -25.02
C GLN A 303 3.68 -25.38 -26.36
N ASN A 304 2.39 -25.11 -26.49
CA ASN A 304 1.82 -24.41 -27.64
C ASN A 304 1.79 -22.89 -27.37
N ASP A 305 2.61 -22.13 -28.11
CA ASP A 305 2.75 -20.68 -27.94
C ASP A 305 1.46 -19.92 -28.26
N ASP A 306 0.78 -20.27 -29.35
CA ASP A 306 -0.48 -19.61 -29.73
C ASP A 306 -1.53 -19.77 -28.61
N LEU A 307 -1.67 -21.01 -28.11
CA LEU A 307 -2.59 -21.31 -27.01
C LEU A 307 -2.17 -20.60 -25.71
N PHE A 308 -0.87 -20.45 -25.45
CA PHE A 308 -0.37 -19.73 -24.29
C PHE A 308 -0.79 -18.26 -24.32
N PHE A 309 -0.60 -17.59 -25.45
CA PHE A 309 -0.97 -16.19 -25.61
C PHE A 309 -2.49 -15.99 -25.58
N ASP A 310 -3.26 -16.89 -26.19
CA ASP A 310 -4.73 -16.86 -26.12
C ASP A 310 -5.23 -16.98 -24.67
N LEU A 311 -4.66 -17.91 -23.90
CA LEU A 311 -5.01 -18.08 -22.49
C LEU A 311 -4.61 -16.86 -21.66
N LEU A 312 -3.45 -16.28 -21.92
CA LEU A 312 -2.99 -15.06 -21.24
C LEU A 312 -3.90 -13.86 -21.54
N GLU A 313 -4.29 -13.67 -22.80
CA GLU A 313 -5.22 -12.61 -23.20
C GLU A 313 -6.58 -12.78 -22.52
N ASN A 314 -7.11 -14.00 -22.51
CA ASN A 314 -8.34 -14.32 -21.79
C ASN A 314 -8.25 -13.98 -20.30
N ARG A 315 -7.11 -14.29 -19.65
CA ARG A 315 -6.88 -13.93 -18.24
C ARG A 315 -6.78 -12.42 -18.03
N LEU A 316 -6.15 -11.68 -18.94
CA LEU A 316 -6.11 -10.22 -18.90
C LEU A 316 -7.51 -9.61 -19.00
N ASN A 317 -8.38 -10.14 -19.87
CA ASN A 317 -9.76 -9.71 -19.98
C ASN A 317 -10.54 -9.92 -18.67
N SER A 318 -10.38 -11.08 -18.03
CA SER A 318 -10.96 -11.34 -16.69
C SER A 318 -10.43 -10.33 -15.65
N VAL A 319 -9.14 -10.00 -15.68
CA VAL A 319 -8.55 -9.00 -14.77
C VAL A 319 -9.14 -7.60 -14.99
N PHE A 320 -9.41 -7.19 -16.23
CA PHE A 320 -10.12 -5.94 -16.50
C PHE A 320 -11.54 -5.94 -15.95
N GLU A 321 -12.22 -7.08 -16.02
CA GLU A 321 -13.54 -7.24 -15.43
C GLU A 321 -13.49 -7.11 -13.90
N PHE A 322 -12.54 -7.77 -13.23
CA PHE A 322 -12.30 -7.61 -11.80
C PHE A 322 -12.14 -6.13 -11.40
N PHE A 323 -11.31 -5.37 -12.13
CA PHE A 323 -11.16 -3.94 -11.84
C PHE A 323 -12.47 -3.16 -12.02
N SER A 324 -13.27 -3.51 -13.03
CA SER A 324 -14.57 -2.87 -13.28
C SER A 324 -15.55 -3.12 -12.12
N ILE A 325 -15.57 -4.35 -11.60
CA ILE A 325 -16.42 -4.76 -10.48
C ILE A 325 -15.95 -4.08 -9.20
N LYS A 326 -14.65 -4.13 -8.90
CA LYS A 326 -14.06 -3.48 -7.73
C LYS A 326 -14.37 -1.98 -7.70
N THR A 327 -14.21 -1.31 -8.85
CA THR A 327 -14.54 0.11 -9.01
C THR A 327 -15.99 0.39 -8.60
N LYS A 328 -16.94 -0.42 -9.10
CA LYS A 328 -18.37 -0.28 -8.78
C LYS A 328 -18.66 -0.52 -7.30
N LEU A 329 -18.12 -1.60 -6.72
CA LEU A 329 -18.34 -1.97 -5.32
C LEU A 329 -17.81 -0.91 -4.35
N ILE A 330 -16.55 -0.51 -4.51
CA ILE A 330 -15.91 0.50 -3.66
C ILE A 330 -16.65 1.83 -3.78
N ASN A 331 -17.00 2.25 -5.00
CA ASN A 331 -17.74 3.48 -5.19
C ASN A 331 -19.12 3.44 -4.51
N ASN A 332 -19.87 2.34 -4.66
CA ASN A 332 -21.17 2.18 -4.02
C ASN A 332 -21.09 2.20 -2.48
N ARG A 333 -19.98 1.71 -1.92
CA ARG A 333 -19.76 1.70 -0.48
C ARG A 333 -19.28 3.04 0.04
N LEU A 334 -18.19 3.57 -0.51
CA LEU A 334 -17.49 4.76 0.01
C LEU A 334 -18.24 6.06 -0.28
N LYS A 335 -18.98 6.17 -1.39
CA LYS A 335 -19.75 7.39 -1.71
C LYS A 335 -20.76 7.74 -0.62
N LYS A 336 -21.29 6.74 0.10
CA LYS A 336 -22.26 6.90 1.18
C LYS A 336 -21.64 7.37 2.50
N ILE A 337 -20.33 7.31 2.65
CA ILE A 337 -19.62 7.61 3.90
C ILE A 337 -19.23 9.09 3.89
N HIS A 338 -19.81 9.86 4.81
CA HIS A 338 -19.57 11.30 4.91
C HIS A 338 -18.10 11.63 5.23
N GLU A 339 -17.51 10.89 6.18
CA GLU A 339 -16.11 11.06 6.59
C GLU A 339 -15.15 10.86 5.42
N TRP A 340 -15.38 9.85 4.59
CA TRP A 340 -14.58 9.62 3.38
C TRP A 340 -14.62 10.81 2.42
N ASN A 341 -15.81 11.33 2.12
CA ASN A 341 -15.95 12.48 1.23
C ASN A 341 -15.26 13.73 1.79
N SER A 342 -15.28 13.92 3.11
CA SER A 342 -14.53 15.00 3.79
C SER A 342 -13.01 14.80 3.72
N LEU A 343 -12.53 13.56 3.79
CA LEU A 343 -11.10 13.28 3.67
C LEU A 343 -10.60 13.50 2.23
N ILE A 344 -11.38 13.06 1.23
CA ILE A 344 -11.02 13.19 -0.19
C ILE A 344 -11.02 14.64 -0.66
N SER A 345 -11.92 15.49 -0.16
CA SER A 345 -11.91 16.91 -0.52
C SER A 345 -10.63 17.62 -0.08
N ARG A 346 -10.04 17.22 1.05
CA ARG A 346 -8.74 17.73 1.53
C ARG A 346 -7.55 17.33 0.66
N LEU A 347 -7.68 16.26 -0.13
CA LEU A 347 -6.62 15.77 -1.02
C LEU A 347 -6.66 16.45 -2.41
N ASN A 348 -7.43 17.53 -2.58
CA ASN A 348 -7.59 18.23 -3.85
C ASN A 348 -8.11 17.35 -5.00
N PHE A 349 -8.90 16.31 -4.67
CA PHE A 349 -9.66 15.59 -5.67
C PHE A 349 -11.00 16.28 -5.91
N GLU A 350 -11.37 16.48 -7.18
CA GLU A 350 -12.66 17.10 -7.55
C GLU A 350 -13.86 16.33 -6.99
N ASN A 351 -13.81 14.99 -7.02
CA ASN A 351 -14.87 14.13 -6.51
C ASN A 351 -14.33 12.72 -6.22
N SER A 352 -14.83 12.07 -5.17
CA SER A 352 -14.52 10.67 -4.83
C SER A 352 -14.84 9.71 -5.98
N PHE A 353 -15.92 9.93 -6.72
CA PHE A 353 -16.26 9.12 -7.90
C PHE A 353 -15.19 9.21 -8.98
N LYS A 354 -14.78 10.44 -9.33
CA LYS A 354 -13.78 10.68 -10.38
C LYS A 354 -12.43 10.09 -9.98
N MET A 355 -12.04 10.26 -8.73
CA MET A 355 -10.80 9.70 -8.17
C MET A 355 -10.74 8.17 -8.29
N ILE A 356 -11.81 7.46 -7.92
CA ILE A 356 -11.83 5.99 -8.01
C ILE A 356 -11.81 5.56 -9.49
N LYS A 357 -12.52 6.27 -10.37
CA LYS A 357 -12.54 5.95 -11.81
C LYS A 357 -11.19 6.15 -12.49
N GLU A 358 -10.46 7.21 -12.14
CA GLU A 358 -9.14 7.58 -12.68
C GLU A 358 -7.97 6.95 -11.92
N SER A 359 -8.26 6.07 -10.95
CA SER A 359 -7.24 5.39 -10.16
C SER A 359 -6.36 4.46 -11.01
N LEU A 360 -5.12 4.28 -10.55
CA LEU A 360 -4.21 3.30 -11.12
C LEU A 360 -4.72 1.88 -10.87
N LYS A 361 -4.39 1.00 -11.80
CA LYS A 361 -4.71 -0.44 -11.77
C LYS A 361 -3.44 -1.18 -12.14
N SER A 362 -2.98 -2.06 -11.28
CA SER A 362 -1.72 -2.78 -11.46
C SER A 362 -1.99 -4.23 -11.82
N ILE A 363 -1.43 -4.68 -12.93
CA ILE A 363 -1.44 -6.09 -13.33
C ILE A 363 -0.03 -6.62 -13.10
N SER A 364 0.08 -7.78 -12.46
CA SER A 364 1.36 -8.42 -12.20
C SER A 364 1.28 -9.91 -12.52
N PHE A 365 2.44 -10.54 -12.57
CA PHE A 365 2.57 -11.94 -12.90
C PHE A 365 3.36 -12.64 -11.80
N PHE A 366 3.06 -13.91 -11.57
CA PHE A 366 3.85 -14.78 -10.71
C PHE A 366 4.03 -16.15 -11.35
N GLY A 367 5.03 -16.90 -10.87
CA GLY A 367 5.37 -18.21 -11.43
C GLY A 367 6.09 -18.13 -12.79
N LEU A 368 6.83 -17.06 -13.06
CA LEU A 368 7.55 -16.89 -14.33
C LEU A 368 8.60 -17.99 -14.54
N SER A 369 9.40 -18.27 -13.52
CA SER A 369 10.42 -19.34 -13.55
C SER A 369 9.83 -20.70 -13.87
N GLU A 370 8.73 -21.05 -13.20
CA GLU A 370 8.02 -22.30 -13.34
C GLU A 370 7.30 -22.37 -14.70
N SER A 371 6.77 -21.24 -15.17
CA SER A 371 6.16 -21.11 -16.50
C SER A 371 7.17 -21.39 -17.61
N ILE A 372 8.34 -20.74 -17.58
CA ILE A 372 9.41 -20.92 -18.58
C ILE A 372 9.94 -22.35 -18.55
N LYS A 373 10.17 -22.91 -17.34
CA LYS A 373 10.60 -24.31 -17.21
C LYS A 373 9.59 -25.28 -17.81
N THR A 374 8.30 -25.04 -17.61
CA THR A 374 7.24 -25.96 -18.08
C THR A 374 6.94 -25.81 -19.57
N HIS A 375 6.97 -24.57 -20.06
CA HIS A 375 6.54 -24.23 -21.42
C HIS A 375 7.68 -24.28 -22.43
N CYS A 376 8.91 -23.95 -22.01
CA CYS A 376 10.08 -23.89 -22.88
C CYS A 376 11.14 -24.96 -22.56
N ASP A 377 10.99 -25.73 -21.48
CA ASP A 377 12.00 -26.66 -20.97
C ASP A 377 13.36 -25.99 -20.64
N ILE A 378 13.34 -24.69 -20.28
CA ILE A 378 14.53 -23.91 -19.91
C ILE A 378 14.46 -23.53 -18.43
N GLU A 379 15.54 -23.73 -17.68
CA GLU A 379 15.67 -23.18 -16.33
C GLU A 379 16.26 -21.77 -16.40
N LEU A 380 15.56 -20.78 -15.82
CA LEU A 380 16.16 -19.49 -15.53
C LEU A 380 17.17 -19.67 -14.40
N GLU A 381 18.46 -19.56 -14.71
CA GLU A 381 19.48 -19.49 -13.66
C GLU A 381 19.19 -18.32 -12.72
N ARG A 382 19.20 -18.58 -11.42
CA ARG A 382 19.17 -17.52 -10.41
C ARG A 382 20.54 -16.85 -10.42
N VAL A 383 20.64 -15.68 -11.03
CA VAL A 383 21.82 -14.79 -10.93
C VAL A 383 21.94 -14.24 -9.51
#